data_AF-A0A8T4WW26-F1
#
_entry.id   AF-A0A8T4WW26-F1
#
_cell.length_a   1.000
_cell.length_b   1.000
_cell.length_c   1.000
_cell.angle_alpha   90.00
_cell.angle_beta   90.00
_cell.angle_gamma   90.00
#
_symmetry.space_group_name_H-M   'P 1'
#
loop_
_entity.id
_entity.type
_entity.pdbx_description
1 polymer ?
#
loop_
_entity_poly.entity_id
_entity_poly.type
_entity_poly.pdbx_seq_one_letter_code
_entity_poly.pdbx_strand_id
1 'polypeptide(L)'
;MVEEILGSIGISGLVLVIVGVALLIVVVLLMSYFKTLVSIANFSYPNAKFRARGSTFVKKDEIEDLLETKSIKEVYSEIRKNGYEIPQEATEDMGEIEKELEESTLEIIKRARNVSPEATKPLVEAWLYRYDGKMVKRATKAIDRGADQKEIMDLLRPVKIIDQDMIDRIASARNKQELFSILNETEFEEILSEVELDSGSFRLDLALDRFAFQKLKEAVMKVESEERASVKYFIGKYTDIFNLKMIFRVLKEDISKKELGSFLLPSGWELKEWKIEDILEAKNLEEALVELEGTSYSDLRQKGASEDPFEVEKVLDQKLLDLASEMSSKYILSVGPLLKYLVAKELELRNLKVLIRGLKEDVPPEKMKDMMILEGN
;
A
#
# COMPACT_ATOMS: atom_id res chain seq x y z
N MET A 1 20.31 -62.95 -7.47
CA MET A 1 18.83 -62.79 -7.52
C MET A 1 18.37 -61.63 -8.40
N VAL A 2 18.61 -60.34 -8.09
CA VAL A 2 18.21 -59.23 -8.99
C VAL A 2 19.02 -59.23 -10.30
N GLU A 3 20.35 -59.41 -10.22
CA GLU A 3 21.22 -59.50 -11.41
C GLU A 3 20.94 -60.74 -12.30
N GLU A 4 20.54 -61.87 -11.72
CA GLU A 4 20.19 -63.09 -12.47
C GLU A 4 18.86 -62.95 -13.24
N ILE A 5 17.88 -62.26 -12.66
CA ILE A 5 16.60 -61.96 -13.33
C ILE A 5 16.81 -60.90 -14.43
N LEU A 6 17.76 -59.98 -14.25
CA LEU A 6 18.08 -58.95 -15.24
C LEU A 6 18.86 -59.50 -16.43
N GLY A 7 19.75 -60.46 -16.19
CA GLY A 7 20.47 -61.18 -17.23
C GLY A 7 19.55 -61.98 -18.17
N SER A 8 18.39 -62.46 -17.70
CA SER A 8 17.45 -63.23 -18.52
C SER A 8 16.52 -62.37 -19.40
N ILE A 9 16.43 -61.06 -19.15
CA ILE A 9 15.58 -60.10 -19.88
C ILE A 9 16.40 -59.18 -20.81
N GLY A 10 17.74 -59.21 -20.71
CA GLY A 10 18.64 -58.42 -21.57
C GLY A 10 18.72 -56.93 -21.22
N ILE A 11 18.23 -56.53 -20.04
CA ILE A 11 18.26 -55.14 -19.57
C ILE A 11 19.55 -54.91 -18.79
N SER A 12 20.46 -54.10 -19.36
CA SER A 12 21.70 -53.74 -18.66
C SER A 12 21.41 -52.88 -17.41
N GLY A 13 22.25 -52.99 -16.38
CA GLY A 13 22.12 -52.18 -15.16
C GLY A 13 22.09 -50.66 -15.43
N LEU A 14 22.71 -50.22 -16.54
CA LEU A 14 22.65 -48.83 -17.01
C LEU A 14 21.21 -48.40 -17.38
N VAL A 15 20.42 -49.27 -18.02
CA VAL A 15 19.03 -48.97 -18.41
C VAL A 15 18.16 -48.79 -17.17
N LEU A 16 18.37 -49.59 -16.12
CA LEU A 16 17.64 -49.43 -14.85
C LEU A 16 17.95 -48.10 -14.16
N VAL A 17 19.23 -47.69 -14.15
CA VAL A 17 19.62 -46.39 -13.58
C VAL A 17 18.96 -45.25 -14.37
N ILE A 18 18.97 -45.32 -15.71
CA ILE A 18 18.33 -44.32 -16.56
C ILE A 18 16.81 -44.25 -16.28
N VAL A 19 16.13 -45.40 -16.18
CA VAL A 19 14.70 -45.45 -15.86
C VAL A 19 14.42 -44.90 -14.46
N GLY A 20 15.25 -45.23 -13.47
CA GLY A 20 15.13 -44.71 -12.10
C GLY A 20 15.29 -43.19 -12.04
N VAL A 21 16.30 -42.64 -12.72
CA VAL A 21 16.50 -41.18 -12.82
C VAL A 21 15.34 -40.52 -13.55
N ALA A 22 14.86 -41.10 -14.65
CA ALA A 22 13.71 -40.58 -15.39
C ALA A 22 12.44 -40.55 -14.53
N LEU A 23 12.16 -41.62 -13.77
CA LEU A 23 11.04 -41.67 -12.84
C LEU A 23 11.17 -40.61 -11.74
N LEU A 24 12.36 -40.40 -11.20
CA LEU A 24 12.62 -39.36 -10.18
C LEU A 24 12.35 -37.97 -10.75
N ILE A 25 12.81 -37.67 -11.97
CA ILE A 25 12.53 -36.41 -12.66
C ILE A 25 11.02 -36.22 -12.85
N VAL A 26 10.30 -37.26 -13.29
CA VAL A 26 8.84 -37.21 -13.45
C VAL A 26 8.14 -36.92 -12.12
N VAL A 27 8.56 -37.57 -11.03
CA VAL A 27 8.00 -37.32 -9.69
C VAL A 27 8.25 -35.88 -9.24
N VAL A 28 9.46 -35.34 -9.47
CA VAL A 28 9.78 -33.94 -9.15
C VAL A 28 8.91 -32.97 -9.95
N LEU A 29 8.72 -33.21 -11.25
CA LEU A 29 7.85 -32.39 -12.11
C LEU A 29 6.39 -32.47 -11.67
N LEU A 30 5.89 -33.66 -11.33
CA LEU A 30 4.53 -33.85 -10.83
C LEU A 30 4.31 -33.16 -9.49
N MET A 31 5.28 -33.23 -8.57
CA MET A 31 5.22 -32.51 -7.29
C MET A 31 5.21 -30.99 -7.51
N SER A 32 6.04 -30.48 -8.41
CA SER A 32 6.05 -29.06 -8.78
C SER A 32 4.69 -28.61 -9.33
N TYR A 33 4.11 -29.37 -10.27
CA TYR A 33 2.79 -29.08 -10.84
C TYR A 33 1.68 -29.15 -9.79
N PHE A 34 1.72 -30.14 -8.91
CA PHE A 34 0.76 -30.28 -7.81
C PHE A 34 0.82 -29.09 -6.84
N LYS A 35 2.03 -28.61 -6.52
CA LYS A 35 2.21 -27.41 -5.69
C LYS A 35 1.54 -26.18 -6.32
N THR A 36 1.70 -25.99 -7.63
CA THR A 36 1.03 -24.90 -8.36
C THR A 36 -0.50 -25.02 -8.31
N LEU A 37 -1.05 -26.22 -8.50
CA LEU A 37 -2.50 -26.44 -8.41
C LEU A 37 -3.06 -26.13 -7.01
N VAL A 38 -2.37 -26.58 -5.95
CA VAL A 38 -2.73 -26.27 -4.56
C VAL A 38 -2.68 -24.77 -4.29
N SER A 39 -1.65 -24.08 -4.81
CA SER A 39 -1.56 -22.62 -4.70
C SER A 39 -2.77 -21.94 -5.33
N ILE A 40 -3.12 -22.26 -6.59
CA ILE A 40 -4.29 -21.70 -7.29
C ILE A 40 -5.59 -21.98 -6.52
N ALA A 41 -5.74 -23.19 -5.97
CA ALA A 41 -6.90 -23.53 -5.15
C ALA A 41 -6.99 -22.64 -3.90
N ASN A 42 -5.87 -22.38 -3.23
CA ASN A 42 -5.82 -21.50 -2.07
C ASN A 42 -6.18 -20.05 -2.41
N PHE A 43 -5.89 -19.57 -3.63
CA PHE A 43 -6.28 -18.23 -4.10
C PHE A 43 -7.73 -18.13 -4.59
N SER A 44 -8.38 -19.23 -4.91
CA SER A 44 -9.70 -19.21 -5.57
C SER A 44 -10.78 -18.53 -4.71
N TYR A 45 -10.95 -18.94 -3.45
CA TYR A 45 -11.92 -18.32 -2.53
C TYR A 45 -11.53 -16.88 -2.14
N PRO A 46 -10.28 -16.58 -1.75
CA PRO A 46 -9.85 -15.21 -1.46
C PRO A 46 -10.04 -14.25 -2.65
N ASN A 47 -9.64 -14.65 -3.86
CA ASN A 47 -9.78 -13.80 -5.04
C ASN A 47 -11.25 -13.58 -5.41
N ALA A 48 -12.10 -14.60 -5.27
CA ALA A 48 -13.54 -14.42 -5.43
C ALA A 48 -14.10 -13.39 -4.43
N LYS A 49 -13.64 -13.43 -3.18
CA LYS A 49 -14.06 -12.48 -2.14
C LYS A 49 -13.55 -11.05 -2.38
N PHE A 50 -12.29 -10.88 -2.79
CA PHE A 50 -11.75 -9.57 -3.15
C PHE A 50 -12.45 -8.96 -4.36
N ARG A 51 -12.78 -9.76 -5.37
CA ARG A 51 -13.56 -9.30 -6.54
C ARG A 51 -15.02 -8.99 -6.20
N ALA A 52 -15.67 -9.84 -5.41
CA ALA A 52 -17.07 -9.67 -5.03
C ALA A 52 -17.29 -8.46 -4.12
N ARG A 53 -16.40 -8.24 -3.14
CA ARG A 53 -16.40 -7.01 -2.33
C ARG A 53 -15.96 -5.79 -3.13
N GLY A 54 -15.10 -6.02 -4.13
CA GLY A 54 -14.75 -5.06 -5.16
C GLY A 54 -14.10 -3.77 -4.64
N SER A 55 -14.04 -2.82 -5.56
CA SER A 55 -13.52 -1.48 -5.39
C SER A 55 -14.50 -0.47 -6.00
N THR A 56 -15.72 -0.45 -5.45
CA THR A 56 -16.84 0.39 -5.88
C THR A 56 -16.49 1.88 -6.01
N PHE A 57 -15.85 2.49 -5.01
CA PHE A 57 -15.63 3.95 -4.96
C PHE A 57 -14.41 4.43 -5.76
N VAL A 58 -13.80 3.56 -6.55
CA VAL A 58 -12.87 3.93 -7.62
C VAL A 58 -13.45 3.65 -9.01
N LYS A 59 -14.61 3.00 -9.13
CA LYS A 59 -15.27 2.82 -10.43
C LYS A 59 -15.98 4.12 -10.79
N LYS A 60 -15.75 4.57 -12.01
CA LYS A 60 -16.31 5.82 -12.52
C LYS A 60 -17.84 5.84 -12.45
N ASP A 61 -18.50 4.83 -13.01
CA ASP A 61 -19.96 4.77 -13.08
C ASP A 61 -20.62 4.81 -11.68
N GLU A 62 -20.06 4.07 -10.71
CA GLU A 62 -20.58 4.02 -9.32
C GLU A 62 -20.40 5.35 -8.58
N ILE A 63 -19.33 6.09 -8.88
CA ILE A 63 -19.05 7.39 -8.27
C ILE A 63 -19.88 8.51 -8.91
N GLU A 64 -20.15 8.44 -10.22
CA GLU A 64 -20.98 9.44 -10.91
C GLU A 64 -22.37 9.53 -10.30
N ASP A 65 -23.01 8.38 -10.03
CA ASP A 65 -24.31 8.31 -9.33
C ASP A 65 -24.25 9.00 -7.95
N LEU A 66 -23.14 8.87 -7.24
CA LEU A 66 -22.95 9.48 -5.92
C LEU A 66 -22.57 10.96 -5.97
N LEU A 67 -21.95 11.41 -7.05
CA LEU A 67 -21.64 12.83 -7.25
C LEU A 67 -22.89 13.65 -7.57
N GLU A 68 -23.90 13.01 -8.18
CA GLU A 68 -25.20 13.62 -8.45
C GLU A 68 -26.08 13.71 -7.20
N THR A 69 -25.83 12.88 -6.18
CA THR A 69 -26.56 13.03 -4.90
C THR A 69 -26.13 14.31 -4.18
N LYS A 70 -27.09 14.99 -3.57
CA LYS A 70 -26.85 16.11 -2.64
C LYS A 70 -26.95 15.69 -1.18
N SER A 71 -26.88 14.38 -0.91
CA SER A 71 -27.24 13.80 0.38
C SER A 71 -26.11 12.96 0.96
N ILE A 72 -25.43 13.48 1.98
CA ILE A 72 -24.45 12.72 2.78
C ILE A 72 -25.08 11.43 3.34
N LYS A 73 -26.39 11.44 3.66
CA LYS A 73 -27.12 10.27 4.13
C LYS A 73 -27.19 9.16 3.08
N GLU A 74 -27.38 9.50 1.81
CA GLU A 74 -27.37 8.53 0.70
C GLU A 74 -25.97 7.95 0.51
N VAL A 75 -24.94 8.81 0.56
CA VAL A 75 -23.54 8.39 0.54
C VAL A 75 -23.23 7.41 1.68
N TYR A 76 -23.64 7.70 2.92
CA TYR A 76 -23.48 6.79 4.06
C TYR A 76 -24.20 5.45 3.85
N SER A 77 -25.41 5.48 3.28
CA SER A 77 -26.14 4.26 2.95
C SER A 77 -25.37 3.40 1.95
N GLU A 78 -24.82 4.01 0.91
CA GLU A 78 -24.09 3.31 -0.14
C GLU A 78 -22.74 2.77 0.34
N ILE A 79 -21.99 3.55 1.10
CA ILE A 79 -20.74 3.14 1.77
C ILE A 79 -20.96 1.89 2.62
N ARG A 80 -22.03 1.86 3.42
CA ARG A 80 -22.39 0.69 4.25
C ARG A 80 -22.74 -0.55 3.44
N LYS A 81 -23.51 -0.41 2.34
CA LYS A 81 -23.81 -1.55 1.44
C LYS A 81 -22.54 -2.17 0.87
N ASN A 82 -21.51 -1.36 0.67
CA ASN A 82 -20.20 -1.76 0.15
C ASN A 82 -19.21 -2.24 1.24
N GLY A 83 -19.72 -2.55 2.44
CA GLY A 83 -18.98 -3.28 3.48
C GLY A 83 -18.16 -2.41 4.42
N TYR A 84 -18.41 -1.10 4.43
CA TYR A 84 -17.86 -0.19 5.44
C TYR A 84 -18.70 -0.22 6.72
N GLU A 85 -18.02 -0.26 7.86
CA GLU A 85 -18.61 -0.27 9.19
C GLU A 85 -18.60 1.16 9.75
N ILE A 86 -19.58 1.95 9.31
CA ILE A 86 -19.80 3.33 9.76
C ILE A 86 -21.20 3.47 10.37
N PRO A 87 -21.46 4.52 11.19
CA PRO A 87 -22.79 4.79 11.74
C PRO A 87 -23.89 4.90 10.67
N GLN A 88 -25.14 4.74 11.09
CA GLN A 88 -26.27 4.84 10.16
C GLN A 88 -26.49 6.27 9.65
N GLU A 89 -26.17 7.27 10.48
CA GLU A 89 -26.31 8.67 10.17
C GLU A 89 -24.96 9.35 10.39
N ALA A 90 -24.60 10.23 9.47
CA ALA A 90 -23.39 11.03 9.57
C ALA A 90 -23.55 12.08 10.67
N THR A 91 -22.49 12.28 11.44
CA THR A 91 -22.35 13.46 12.30
C THR A 91 -22.14 14.72 11.46
N GLU A 92 -22.37 15.90 12.05
CA GLU A 92 -22.04 17.18 11.41
C GLU A 92 -20.54 17.48 11.45
N ASP A 93 -19.78 16.81 12.31
CA ASP A 93 -18.33 17.02 12.46
C ASP A 93 -17.54 16.31 11.34
N MET A 94 -16.84 17.07 10.50
CA MET A 94 -16.07 16.49 9.39
C MET A 94 -14.90 15.63 9.87
N GLY A 95 -14.28 16.00 11.00
CA GLY A 95 -13.19 15.24 11.59
C GLY A 95 -13.64 13.85 12.06
N GLU A 96 -14.82 13.76 12.68
CA GLU A 96 -15.40 12.47 13.08
C GLU A 96 -15.81 11.63 11.86
N ILE A 97 -16.41 12.21 10.82
CA ILE A 97 -16.71 11.49 9.56
C ILE A 97 -15.42 10.87 8.98
N GLU A 98 -14.34 11.66 8.88
CA GLU A 98 -13.09 11.16 8.30
C GLU A 98 -12.48 10.03 9.11
N LYS A 99 -12.56 10.15 10.43
CA LYS A 99 -12.10 9.15 11.37
C LYS A 99 -12.92 7.86 11.23
N GLU A 100 -14.25 7.92 11.14
CA GLU A 100 -15.12 6.77 10.86
C GLU A 100 -14.74 6.05 9.56
N LEU A 101 -14.51 6.80 8.48
CA LEU A 101 -14.09 6.23 7.19
C LEU A 101 -12.72 5.55 7.27
N GLU A 102 -11.77 6.18 7.95
CA GLU A 102 -10.42 5.63 8.13
C GLU A 102 -10.43 4.36 8.97
N GLU A 103 -11.20 4.35 10.06
CA GLU A 103 -11.42 3.19 10.93
C GLU A 103 -12.00 2.02 10.16
N SER A 104 -13.11 2.27 9.44
CA SER A 104 -13.72 1.25 8.61
C SER A 104 -12.77 0.74 7.53
N THR A 105 -11.96 1.63 6.92
CA THR A 105 -10.96 1.23 5.93
C THR A 105 -9.89 0.34 6.56
N LEU A 106 -9.36 0.69 7.73
CA LEU A 106 -8.39 -0.11 8.47
C LEU A 106 -8.95 -1.51 8.77
N GLU A 107 -10.20 -1.61 9.23
CA GLU A 107 -10.85 -2.89 9.49
C GLU A 107 -11.04 -3.72 8.21
N ILE A 108 -11.34 -3.07 7.08
CA ILE A 108 -11.37 -3.74 5.78
C ILE A 108 -10.01 -4.33 5.42
N ILE A 109 -8.91 -3.59 5.62
CA ILE A 109 -7.55 -4.08 5.34
C ILE A 109 -7.16 -5.21 6.31
N LYS A 110 -7.47 -5.11 7.61
CA LYS A 110 -7.26 -6.20 8.58
C LYS A 110 -8.05 -7.46 8.19
N ARG A 111 -9.30 -7.32 7.74
CA ARG A 111 -10.09 -8.45 7.21
C ARG A 111 -9.46 -9.07 5.96
N ALA A 112 -8.81 -8.28 5.11
CA ALA A 112 -8.09 -8.80 3.95
C ALA A 112 -6.96 -9.76 4.37
N ARG A 113 -6.27 -9.50 5.49
CA ARG A 113 -5.25 -10.41 6.06
C ARG A 113 -5.85 -11.77 6.41
N ASN A 114 -7.02 -11.78 7.07
CA ASN A 114 -7.69 -13.01 7.49
C ASN A 114 -8.16 -13.88 6.32
N VAL A 115 -8.47 -13.24 5.19
CA VAL A 115 -8.93 -13.90 3.97
C VAL A 115 -7.77 -14.33 3.08
N SER A 116 -6.63 -13.64 3.15
CA SER A 116 -5.50 -13.90 2.26
C SER A 116 -4.87 -15.28 2.50
N PRO A 117 -4.42 -15.98 1.44
CA PRO A 117 -3.61 -17.18 1.58
C PRO A 117 -2.34 -16.93 2.40
N GLU A 118 -1.84 -17.95 3.10
CA GLU A 118 -0.55 -17.89 3.81
C GLU A 118 0.57 -17.35 2.91
N ALA A 119 0.53 -17.73 1.63
CA ALA A 119 1.48 -17.30 0.60
C ALA A 119 1.65 -15.78 0.48
N THR A 120 0.61 -15.01 0.81
CA THR A 120 0.56 -13.55 0.66
C THR A 120 0.20 -12.80 1.94
N LYS A 121 -0.04 -13.50 3.06
CA LYS A 121 -0.29 -12.84 4.36
C LYS A 121 0.81 -11.85 4.77
N PRO A 122 2.12 -12.16 4.59
CA PRO A 122 3.18 -11.21 4.91
C PRO A 122 3.07 -9.87 4.18
N LEU A 123 2.51 -9.86 2.97
CA LEU A 123 2.29 -8.64 2.20
C LEU A 123 1.21 -7.74 2.84
N VAL A 124 0.10 -8.33 3.30
CA VAL A 124 -0.96 -7.57 3.98
C VAL A 124 -0.49 -7.06 5.34
N GLU A 125 0.28 -7.88 6.06
CA GLU A 125 0.89 -7.47 7.32
C GLU A 125 1.85 -6.29 7.14
N ALA A 126 2.65 -6.31 6.07
CA ALA A 126 3.51 -5.20 5.73
C ALA A 126 2.73 -3.93 5.35
N TRP A 127 1.56 -4.08 4.73
CA TRP A 127 0.67 -2.96 4.41
C TRP A 127 0.18 -2.21 5.66
N LEU A 128 -0.02 -2.94 6.77
CA LEU A 128 -0.52 -2.35 8.03
C LEU A 128 0.49 -1.40 8.70
N TYR A 129 1.80 -1.54 8.46
CA TYR A 129 2.80 -0.61 9.00
C TYR A 129 2.58 0.84 8.53
N ARG A 130 1.93 1.05 7.39
CA ARG A 130 1.54 2.41 6.93
C ARG A 130 0.48 3.03 7.83
N TYR A 131 -0.40 2.22 8.43
CA TYR A 131 -1.38 2.67 9.40
C TYR A 131 -0.75 2.89 10.78
N ASP A 132 0.20 2.04 11.21
CA ASP A 132 0.99 2.30 12.42
C ASP A 132 1.73 3.65 12.30
N GLY A 133 2.39 3.91 11.17
CA GLY A 133 3.02 5.20 10.88
C GLY A 133 2.03 6.36 10.98
N LYS A 134 0.83 6.23 10.39
CA LYS A 134 -0.24 7.25 10.52
C LYS A 134 -0.66 7.48 11.97
N MET A 135 -0.72 6.45 12.81
CA MET A 135 -1.03 6.59 14.24
C MET A 135 0.05 7.39 14.96
N VAL A 136 1.32 7.10 14.72
CA VAL A 136 2.45 7.87 15.30
C VAL A 136 2.37 9.34 14.88
N LYS A 137 2.16 9.62 13.58
CA LYS A 137 2.02 11.00 13.08
C LYS A 137 0.89 11.77 13.76
N ARG A 138 -0.25 11.10 14.01
CA ARG A 138 -1.39 11.69 14.74
C ARG A 138 -1.02 11.99 16.18
N ALA A 139 -0.43 11.03 16.88
CA ALA A 139 -0.01 11.18 18.26
C ALA A 139 0.96 12.37 18.40
N THR A 140 1.98 12.46 17.55
CA THR A 140 2.93 13.57 17.56
C THR A 140 2.22 14.91 17.34
N LYS A 141 1.35 15.00 16.33
CA LYS A 141 0.60 16.24 16.04
C LYS A 141 -0.38 16.60 17.16
N ALA A 142 -0.96 15.64 17.86
CA ALA A 142 -1.86 15.87 18.99
C ALA A 142 -1.09 16.41 20.20
N ILE A 143 0.04 15.78 20.55
CA ILE A 143 0.93 16.24 21.62
C ILE A 143 1.47 17.65 21.33
N ASP A 144 1.86 17.93 20.08
CA ASP A 144 2.29 19.27 19.65
C ASP A 144 1.25 20.36 19.90
N ARG A 145 -0.02 20.01 19.80
CA ARG A 145 -1.16 20.90 20.02
C ARG A 145 -1.59 20.97 21.50
N GLY A 146 -0.98 20.18 22.38
CA GLY A 146 -1.35 20.08 23.78
C GLY A 146 -2.67 19.33 24.01
N ALA A 147 -3.02 18.39 23.13
CA ALA A 147 -4.17 17.51 23.29
C ALA A 147 -4.12 16.74 24.61
N ASP A 148 -5.28 16.53 25.24
CA ASP A 148 -5.36 15.74 26.46
C ASP A 148 -5.33 14.22 26.19
N GLN A 149 -5.21 13.43 27.25
CA GLN A 149 -5.15 11.97 27.17
C GLN A 149 -6.37 11.38 26.43
N LYS A 150 -7.58 11.91 26.68
CA LYS A 150 -8.80 11.39 26.07
C LYS A 150 -8.81 11.68 24.58
N GLU A 151 -8.44 12.89 24.19
CA GLU A 151 -8.33 13.28 22.78
C GLU A 151 -7.32 12.39 22.04
N ILE A 152 -6.15 12.12 22.62
CA ILE A 152 -5.16 11.22 22.02
C ILE A 152 -5.72 9.80 21.88
N MET A 153 -6.38 9.25 22.90
CA MET A 153 -7.03 7.93 22.80
C MET A 153 -8.08 7.90 21.70
N ASP A 154 -8.88 8.96 21.57
CA ASP A 154 -9.94 9.06 20.57
C ASP A 154 -9.37 9.14 19.14
N LEU A 155 -8.16 9.68 18.95
CA LEU A 155 -7.49 9.81 17.64
C LEU A 155 -6.78 8.54 17.16
N LEU A 156 -6.42 7.63 18.07
CA LEU A 156 -5.61 6.45 17.77
C LEU A 156 -6.44 5.17 17.73
N ARG A 157 -6.02 4.21 16.91
CA ARG A 157 -6.69 2.92 16.76
C ARG A 157 -5.68 1.79 16.74
N PRO A 158 -5.98 0.64 17.34
CA PRO A 158 -5.07 -0.49 17.31
C PRO A 158 -4.80 -0.93 15.87
N VAL A 159 -3.53 -1.15 15.51
CA VAL A 159 -3.09 -1.61 14.18
C VAL A 159 -2.26 -2.88 14.32
N LYS A 160 -0.91 -2.76 14.39
CA LYS A 160 0.01 -3.89 14.53
C LYS A 160 1.08 -3.60 15.58
N ILE A 161 1.87 -2.53 15.42
CA ILE A 161 2.80 -2.04 16.44
C ILE A 161 2.05 -1.22 17.47
N ILE A 162 1.21 -0.30 16.99
CA ILE A 162 0.36 0.54 17.82
C ILE A 162 -0.85 -0.30 18.21
N ASP A 163 -0.70 -1.15 19.21
CA ASP A 163 -1.80 -1.90 19.82
C ASP A 163 -2.49 -1.11 20.93
N GLN A 164 -3.42 -1.73 21.66
CA GLN A 164 -4.17 -1.03 22.71
C GLN A 164 -3.28 -0.59 23.88
N ASP A 165 -2.31 -1.41 24.28
CA ASP A 165 -1.38 -1.07 25.36
C ASP A 165 -0.51 0.13 24.95
N MET A 166 -0.01 0.10 23.71
CA MET A 166 0.76 1.19 23.14
C MET A 166 -0.05 2.49 23.09
N ILE A 167 -1.34 2.44 22.75
CA ILE A 167 -2.22 3.61 22.76
C ILE A 167 -2.36 4.18 24.17
N ASP A 168 -2.61 3.34 25.17
CA ASP A 168 -2.77 3.79 26.56
C ASP A 168 -1.49 4.46 27.08
N ARG A 169 -0.33 3.92 26.71
CA ARG A 169 0.99 4.48 27.00
C ARG A 169 1.23 5.81 26.28
N ILE A 170 0.98 5.86 24.98
CA ILE A 170 1.12 7.07 24.14
C ILE A 170 0.23 8.20 24.66
N ALA A 171 -1.01 7.90 25.03
CA ALA A 171 -1.95 8.88 25.55
C ALA A 171 -1.53 9.45 26.91
N SER A 172 -0.65 8.75 27.64
CA SER A 172 -0.08 9.21 28.90
C SER A 172 1.18 10.07 28.72
N ALA A 173 1.72 10.16 27.49
CA ALA A 173 2.92 10.94 27.19
C ALA A 173 2.62 12.45 27.23
N ARG A 174 3.45 13.21 27.94
CA ARG A 174 3.25 14.65 28.15
C ARG A 174 3.89 15.53 27.08
N ASN A 175 4.83 14.98 26.33
CA ASN A 175 5.65 15.68 25.34
C ASN A 175 6.23 14.68 24.34
N LYS A 176 6.86 15.20 23.28
CA LYS A 176 7.47 14.36 22.23
C LYS A 176 8.58 13.45 22.77
N GLN A 177 9.35 13.91 23.75
CA GLN A 177 10.45 13.14 24.32
C GLN A 177 9.93 11.86 24.97
N GLU A 178 8.84 11.96 25.74
CA GLU A 178 8.16 10.80 26.32
C GLU A 178 7.55 9.90 25.23
N LEU A 179 6.89 10.48 24.21
CA LEU A 179 6.37 9.72 23.07
C LEU A 179 7.47 8.90 22.38
N PHE A 180 8.61 9.53 22.06
CA PHE A 180 9.71 8.85 21.38
C PHE A 180 10.34 7.78 22.28
N SER A 181 10.43 8.03 23.60
CA SER A 181 10.90 7.03 24.55
C SER A 181 10.04 5.77 24.53
N ILE A 182 8.71 5.93 24.46
CA ILE A 182 7.76 4.81 24.33
C ILE A 182 7.94 4.09 23.00
N LEU A 183 8.04 4.83 21.89
CA LEU A 183 8.16 4.25 20.55
C LEU A 183 9.52 3.58 20.29
N ASN A 184 10.58 3.98 21.00
CA ASN A 184 11.90 3.34 20.95
C ASN A 184 11.89 1.92 21.51
N GLU A 185 10.84 1.49 22.22
CA GLU A 185 10.67 0.10 22.64
C GLU A 185 10.07 -0.79 21.52
N THR A 186 9.88 -0.24 20.33
CA THR A 186 9.22 -0.91 19.21
C THR A 186 10.11 -0.95 17.97
N GLU A 187 9.60 -1.51 16.87
CA GLU A 187 10.28 -1.48 15.57
C GLU A 187 10.55 -0.06 15.03
N PHE A 188 10.00 1.00 15.65
CA PHE A 188 10.28 2.39 15.28
C PHE A 188 11.63 2.92 15.77
N GLU A 189 12.32 2.23 16.68
CA GLU A 189 13.59 2.71 17.29
C GLU A 189 14.62 3.19 16.25
N GLU A 190 14.89 2.34 15.26
CA GLU A 190 15.90 2.63 14.23
C GLU A 190 15.57 3.93 13.49
N ILE A 191 14.33 4.08 13.01
CA ILE A 191 13.93 5.24 12.22
C ILE A 191 13.80 6.51 13.06
N LEU A 192 13.42 6.40 14.34
CA LEU A 192 13.34 7.54 15.25
C LEU A 192 14.72 8.06 15.63
N SER A 193 15.74 7.19 15.66
CA SER A 193 17.12 7.61 15.92
C SER A 193 17.71 8.48 14.80
N GLU A 194 17.16 8.40 13.58
CA GLU A 194 17.56 9.19 12.42
C GLU A 194 16.91 10.59 12.39
N VAL A 195 15.93 10.86 13.25
CA VAL A 195 15.15 12.11 13.25
C VAL A 195 15.43 12.92 14.51
N GLU A 196 15.94 14.13 14.35
CA GLU A 196 16.07 15.08 15.46
C GLU A 196 14.68 15.48 15.97
N LEU A 197 14.46 15.36 17.30
CA LEU A 197 13.18 15.63 17.97
C LEU A 197 12.55 16.98 17.62
N ASP A 198 13.37 18.02 17.44
CA ASP A 198 12.93 19.40 17.22
C ASP A 198 12.90 19.79 15.73
N SER A 199 13.22 18.88 14.82
CA SER A 199 13.38 19.16 13.38
C SER A 199 12.07 19.36 12.60
N GLY A 200 10.94 19.45 13.30
CA GLY A 200 9.61 19.63 12.76
C GLY A 200 8.90 18.31 12.43
N SER A 201 7.57 18.33 12.39
CA SER A 201 6.74 17.13 12.16
C SER A 201 6.91 16.56 10.74
N PHE A 202 7.38 17.36 9.78
CA PHE A 202 7.54 16.93 8.40
C PHE A 202 8.65 15.88 8.21
N ARG A 203 9.81 16.02 8.87
CA ARG A 203 10.90 15.01 8.81
C ARG A 203 10.48 13.68 9.42
N LEU A 204 9.79 13.75 10.57
CA LEU A 204 9.19 12.55 11.18
C LEU A 204 8.17 11.91 10.24
N ASP A 205 7.33 12.71 9.57
CA ASP A 205 6.36 12.20 8.60
C ASP A 205 7.07 11.44 7.46
N LEU A 206 8.15 11.98 6.89
CA LEU A 206 8.96 11.32 5.85
C LEU A 206 9.62 10.04 6.35
N ALA A 207 10.19 10.07 7.55
CA ALA A 207 10.87 8.93 8.16
C ALA A 207 9.89 7.76 8.39
N LEU A 208 8.71 8.04 8.95
CA LEU A 208 7.66 7.04 9.16
C LEU A 208 7.10 6.47 7.84
N ASP A 209 7.00 7.31 6.80
CA ASP A 209 6.62 6.87 5.46
C ASP A 209 7.68 5.92 4.86
N ARG A 210 8.98 6.28 4.96
CA ARG A 210 10.10 5.42 4.56
C ARG A 210 10.06 4.08 5.31
N PHE A 211 9.92 4.12 6.63
CA PHE A 211 9.83 2.91 7.46
C PHE A 211 8.73 1.97 6.98
N ALA A 212 7.52 2.51 6.77
CA ALA A 212 6.40 1.68 6.36
C ALA A 212 6.61 1.04 4.97
N PHE A 213 7.19 1.78 4.02
CA PHE A 213 7.53 1.22 2.71
C PHE A 213 8.73 0.25 2.74
N GLN A 214 9.68 0.46 3.64
CA GLN A 214 10.77 -0.49 3.86
C GLN A 214 10.22 -1.86 4.31
N LYS A 215 9.21 -1.87 5.19
CA LYS A 215 8.51 -3.12 5.59
C LYS A 215 7.80 -3.79 4.41
N LEU A 216 7.21 -3.02 3.48
CA LEU A 216 6.65 -3.56 2.23
C LEU A 216 7.71 -4.23 1.34
N LYS A 217 8.89 -3.63 1.22
CA LYS A 217 10.01 -4.21 0.46
C LYS A 217 10.52 -5.51 1.09
N GLU A 218 10.65 -5.54 2.42
CA GLU A 218 11.05 -6.75 3.14
C GLU A 218 10.05 -7.90 2.97
N ALA A 219 8.75 -7.59 2.87
CA ALA A 219 7.70 -8.58 2.67
C ALA A 219 7.84 -9.36 1.35
N VAL A 220 8.49 -8.80 0.34
CA VAL A 220 8.78 -9.48 -0.93
C VAL A 220 9.56 -10.79 -0.69
N MET A 221 10.46 -10.82 0.28
CA MET A 221 11.23 -12.02 0.60
C MET A 221 10.45 -13.00 1.49
N LYS A 222 9.42 -12.52 2.18
CA LYS A 222 8.58 -13.30 3.11
C LYS A 222 7.40 -13.98 2.41
N VAL A 223 6.98 -13.52 1.23
CA VAL A 223 5.98 -14.24 0.42
C VAL A 223 6.55 -15.53 -0.17
N GLU A 224 5.65 -16.49 -0.42
CA GLU A 224 5.99 -17.77 -1.05
C GLU A 224 6.65 -17.57 -2.42
N SER A 225 7.52 -18.50 -2.80
CA SER A 225 8.37 -18.39 -3.99
C SER A 225 7.60 -18.12 -5.29
N GLU A 226 6.42 -18.71 -5.41
CA GLU A 226 5.54 -18.65 -6.57
C GLU A 226 5.00 -17.22 -6.81
N GLU A 227 4.76 -16.48 -5.74
CA GLU A 227 4.21 -15.11 -5.79
C GLU A 227 5.33 -14.05 -5.79
N ARG A 228 6.56 -14.42 -5.43
CA ARG A 228 7.67 -13.47 -5.23
C ARG A 228 7.96 -12.60 -6.45
N ALA A 229 7.90 -13.16 -7.66
CA ALA A 229 8.21 -12.40 -8.87
C ALA A 229 7.16 -11.30 -9.16
N SER A 230 5.87 -11.63 -9.03
CA SER A 230 4.77 -10.69 -9.25
C SER A 230 4.72 -9.63 -8.14
N VAL A 231 4.92 -10.03 -6.89
CA VAL A 231 5.01 -9.09 -5.75
C VAL A 231 6.24 -8.19 -5.88
N LYS A 232 7.41 -8.71 -6.25
CA LYS A 232 8.63 -7.91 -6.46
C LYS A 232 8.44 -6.87 -7.57
N TYR A 233 7.79 -7.25 -8.68
CA TYR A 233 7.47 -6.33 -9.77
C TYR A 233 6.61 -5.17 -9.28
N PHE A 234 5.49 -5.49 -8.62
CA PHE A 234 4.56 -4.48 -8.11
C PHE A 234 5.20 -3.57 -7.06
N ILE A 235 5.86 -4.15 -6.04
CA ILE A 235 6.48 -3.37 -4.96
C ILE A 235 7.64 -2.54 -5.48
N GLY A 236 8.41 -3.00 -6.48
CA GLY A 236 9.45 -2.19 -7.10
C GLY A 236 8.88 -0.95 -7.80
N LYS A 237 7.81 -1.11 -8.59
CA LYS A 237 7.13 0.03 -9.24
C LYS A 237 6.45 0.94 -8.22
N TYR A 238 5.87 0.38 -7.16
CA TYR A 238 5.32 1.17 -6.07
C TYR A 238 6.40 1.96 -5.32
N THR A 239 7.62 1.39 -5.19
CA THR A 239 8.79 2.07 -4.63
C THR A 239 9.21 3.26 -5.50
N ASP A 240 9.24 3.10 -6.83
CA ASP A 240 9.50 4.21 -7.75
C ASP A 240 8.48 5.34 -7.53
N ILE A 241 7.18 5.01 -7.51
CA ILE A 241 6.08 5.97 -7.28
C ILE A 241 6.24 6.68 -5.93
N PHE A 242 6.55 5.92 -4.88
CA PHE A 242 6.80 6.46 -3.55
C PHE A 242 7.95 7.47 -3.53
N ASN A 243 9.10 7.11 -4.11
CA ASN A 243 10.25 8.00 -4.19
C ASN A 243 9.91 9.28 -4.96
N LEU A 244 9.22 9.18 -6.09
CA LEU A 244 8.76 10.35 -6.84
C LEU A 244 7.88 11.26 -6.00
N LYS A 245 6.88 10.71 -5.29
CA LYS A 245 6.03 11.51 -4.40
C LYS A 245 6.83 12.21 -3.31
N MET A 246 7.80 11.54 -2.71
CA MET A 246 8.66 12.16 -1.69
C MET A 246 9.52 13.28 -2.27
N ILE A 247 10.13 13.06 -3.43
CA ILE A 247 10.92 14.09 -4.11
C ILE A 247 10.06 15.32 -4.40
N PHE A 248 8.90 15.13 -5.01
CA PHE A 248 8.02 16.24 -5.41
C PHE A 248 7.40 16.96 -4.21
N ARG A 249 7.10 16.26 -3.11
CA ARG A 249 6.64 16.88 -1.87
C ARG A 249 7.71 17.78 -1.26
N VAL A 250 8.97 17.34 -1.30
CA VAL A 250 10.10 18.06 -0.69
C VAL A 250 10.62 19.21 -1.56
N LEU A 251 10.41 19.19 -2.88
CA LEU A 251 10.77 20.33 -3.75
C LEU A 251 10.03 21.64 -3.39
N LYS A 252 8.99 21.59 -2.55
CA LYS A 252 8.30 22.77 -1.99
C LYS A 252 8.80 23.18 -0.58
N GLU A 253 9.70 22.42 0.02
CA GLU A 253 10.15 22.58 1.41
C GLU A 253 11.64 22.93 1.48
N ASP A 254 12.07 23.54 2.60
CA ASP A 254 13.48 23.87 2.86
C ASP A 254 14.26 22.66 3.42
N ILE A 255 14.24 21.54 2.66
CA ILE A 255 15.06 20.37 2.95
C ILE A 255 16.15 20.26 1.89
N SER A 256 17.38 20.05 2.35
CA SER A 256 18.50 19.86 1.44
C SER A 256 18.36 18.56 0.64
N LYS A 257 18.78 18.55 -0.63
CA LYS A 257 18.78 17.37 -1.50
C LYS A 257 19.48 16.15 -0.86
N LYS A 258 20.57 16.41 -0.14
CA LYS A 258 21.34 15.40 0.60
C LYS A 258 20.50 14.74 1.70
N GLU A 259 19.75 15.55 2.43
CA GLU A 259 18.86 15.08 3.48
C GLU A 259 17.67 14.32 2.88
N LEU A 260 17.06 14.81 1.80
CA LEU A 260 15.99 14.09 1.13
C LEU A 260 16.41 12.67 0.70
N GLY A 261 17.65 12.50 0.23
CA GLY A 261 18.21 11.21 -0.15
C GLY A 261 18.18 10.16 0.96
N SER A 262 18.23 10.53 2.25
CA SER A 262 18.12 9.56 3.36
C SER A 262 16.69 9.06 3.57
N PHE A 263 15.68 9.82 3.13
CA PHE A 263 14.29 9.39 3.18
C PHE A 263 13.92 8.46 2.02
N LEU A 264 14.59 8.57 0.87
CA LEU A 264 14.30 7.74 -0.31
C LEU A 264 14.65 6.26 -0.09
N LEU A 265 13.94 5.39 -0.81
CA LEU A 265 14.19 3.96 -0.79
C LEU A 265 15.07 3.54 -1.98
N PRO A 266 16.14 2.76 -1.75
CA PRO A 266 16.98 2.27 -2.84
C PRO A 266 16.25 1.21 -3.68
N SER A 267 16.80 0.83 -4.82
CA SER A 267 16.34 -0.35 -5.57
C SER A 267 14.84 -0.34 -5.93
N GLY A 268 14.39 0.74 -6.56
CA GLY A 268 13.13 0.77 -7.30
C GLY A 268 13.13 -0.20 -8.50
N TRP A 269 12.02 -0.25 -9.26
CA TRP A 269 11.95 -1.13 -10.43
C TRP A 269 12.66 -0.50 -11.63
N GLU A 270 12.28 0.72 -11.96
CA GLU A 270 12.76 1.45 -13.13
C GLU A 270 13.69 2.60 -12.76
N LEU A 271 13.43 3.29 -11.64
CA LEU A 271 14.23 4.40 -11.19
C LEU A 271 15.49 3.88 -10.47
N LYS A 272 16.61 3.88 -11.20
CA LYS A 272 17.93 3.59 -10.65
C LYS A 272 18.44 4.75 -9.81
N GLU A 273 19.43 4.46 -8.97
CA GLU A 273 20.02 5.44 -8.06
C GLU A 273 20.51 6.70 -8.79
N TRP A 274 21.24 6.55 -9.91
CA TRP A 274 21.70 7.68 -10.72
C TRP A 274 20.56 8.54 -11.28
N LYS A 275 19.42 7.93 -11.63
CA LYS A 275 18.26 8.66 -12.15
C LYS A 275 17.56 9.42 -11.02
N ILE A 276 17.52 8.86 -9.81
CA ILE A 276 17.04 9.58 -8.63
C ILE A 276 17.95 10.77 -8.33
N GLU A 277 19.27 10.61 -8.43
CA GLU A 277 20.23 11.70 -8.29
C GLU A 277 19.98 12.82 -9.31
N ASP A 278 19.79 12.50 -10.59
CA ASP A 278 19.44 13.48 -11.63
C ASP A 278 18.19 14.29 -11.25
N ILE A 279 17.11 13.60 -10.84
CA ILE A 279 15.85 14.25 -10.44
C ILE A 279 16.06 15.13 -9.19
N LEU A 280 16.87 14.68 -8.23
CA LEU A 280 17.21 15.46 -7.06
C LEU A 280 18.02 16.71 -7.42
N GLU A 281 18.83 16.68 -8.47
CA GLU A 281 19.63 17.82 -8.96
C GLU A 281 18.79 18.91 -9.64
N ALA A 282 17.55 18.61 -10.03
CA ALA A 282 16.62 19.60 -10.56
C ALA A 282 16.37 20.78 -9.60
N LYS A 283 16.21 21.98 -10.15
CA LYS A 283 16.00 23.23 -9.40
C LYS A 283 14.53 23.49 -9.07
N ASN A 284 13.64 22.92 -9.85
CA ASN A 284 12.21 23.07 -9.71
C ASN A 284 11.49 21.81 -10.22
N LEU A 285 10.17 21.78 -10.03
CA LEU A 285 9.34 20.65 -10.43
C LEU A 285 9.35 20.40 -11.94
N GLU A 286 9.41 21.44 -12.77
CA GLU A 286 9.44 21.30 -14.23
C GLU A 286 10.69 20.54 -14.70
N GLU A 287 11.86 20.94 -14.21
CA GLU A 287 13.14 20.28 -14.51
C GLU A 287 13.15 18.84 -13.98
N ALA A 288 12.62 18.60 -12.78
CA ALA A 288 12.49 17.26 -12.21
C ALA A 288 11.58 16.35 -13.06
N LEU A 289 10.53 16.90 -13.67
CA LEU A 289 9.67 16.16 -14.60
C LEU A 289 10.38 15.88 -15.94
N VAL A 290 11.31 16.72 -16.39
CA VAL A 290 12.13 16.46 -17.60
C VAL A 290 13.05 15.28 -17.36
N GLU A 291 13.63 15.17 -16.17
CA GLU A 291 14.53 14.05 -15.83
C GLU A 291 13.88 12.66 -15.91
N LEU A 292 12.55 12.58 -15.91
CA LEU A 292 11.80 11.34 -16.08
C LEU A 292 11.73 10.84 -17.53
N GLU A 293 12.25 11.59 -18.50
CA GLU A 293 12.33 11.16 -19.89
C GLU A 293 13.05 9.81 -20.04
N GLY A 294 12.52 8.96 -20.92
CA GLY A 294 13.00 7.59 -21.08
C GLY A 294 12.46 6.60 -20.04
N THR A 295 11.63 7.04 -19.09
CA THR A 295 10.95 6.17 -18.12
C THR A 295 9.43 6.08 -18.39
N SER A 296 8.77 5.10 -17.77
CA SER A 296 7.30 4.99 -17.74
C SER A 296 6.59 6.12 -16.96
N TYR A 297 7.34 7.05 -16.38
CA TYR A 297 6.85 8.25 -15.71
C TYR A 297 7.03 9.54 -16.55
N SER A 298 7.52 9.43 -17.79
CA SER A 298 7.69 10.59 -18.68
C SER A 298 6.37 11.25 -19.14
N ASP A 299 5.25 10.53 -19.05
CA ASP A 299 3.91 10.99 -19.40
C ASP A 299 3.21 11.79 -18.27
N LEU A 300 3.86 11.98 -17.10
CA LEU A 300 3.25 12.70 -15.97
C LEU A 300 2.71 14.07 -16.37
N ARG A 301 3.49 14.86 -17.14
CA ARG A 301 3.06 16.17 -17.66
C ARG A 301 1.83 16.06 -18.57
N GLN A 302 1.85 15.10 -19.50
CA GLN A 302 0.75 14.92 -20.45
C GLN A 302 -0.55 14.51 -19.75
N LYS A 303 -0.43 13.85 -18.59
CA LYS A 303 -1.55 13.41 -17.75
C LYS A 303 -1.99 14.45 -16.71
N GLY A 304 -1.51 15.68 -16.81
CA GLY A 304 -1.98 16.80 -15.99
C GLY A 304 -1.17 17.09 -14.73
N ALA A 305 0.06 16.57 -14.61
CA ALA A 305 0.99 17.05 -13.60
C ALA A 305 1.52 18.44 -14.00
N SER A 306 1.24 19.48 -13.21
CA SER A 306 1.81 20.83 -13.40
C SER A 306 2.85 21.19 -12.32
N GLU A 307 3.03 22.48 -12.05
CA GLU A 307 3.90 23.02 -10.98
C GLU A 307 3.38 22.72 -9.55
N ASP A 308 2.21 22.06 -9.40
CA ASP A 308 1.70 21.64 -8.10
C ASP A 308 1.96 20.15 -7.80
N PRO A 309 2.74 19.79 -6.75
CA PRO A 309 2.93 18.43 -6.29
C PRO A 309 1.64 17.68 -5.98
N PHE A 310 0.54 18.36 -5.63
CA PHE A 310 -0.75 17.69 -5.46
C PHE A 310 -1.26 17.07 -6.77
N GLU A 311 -1.07 17.76 -7.89
CA GLU A 311 -1.44 17.24 -9.22
C GLU A 311 -0.50 16.10 -9.62
N VAL A 312 0.80 16.23 -9.34
CA VAL A 312 1.77 15.16 -9.58
C VAL A 312 1.43 13.92 -8.76
N GLU A 313 1.13 14.07 -7.46
CA GLU A 313 0.71 12.99 -6.57
C GLU A 313 -0.58 12.33 -7.08
N LYS A 314 -1.53 13.10 -7.60
CA LYS A 314 -2.76 12.58 -8.23
C LYS A 314 -2.44 11.70 -9.43
N VAL A 315 -1.61 12.17 -10.36
CA VAL A 315 -1.25 11.37 -11.55
C VAL A 315 -0.47 10.10 -11.14
N LEU A 316 0.39 10.20 -10.14
CA LEU A 316 1.10 9.04 -9.58
C LEU A 316 0.18 8.04 -8.88
N ASP A 317 -0.87 8.51 -8.18
CA ASP A 317 -1.93 7.64 -7.64
C ASP A 317 -2.73 6.94 -8.73
N GLN A 318 -3.05 7.65 -9.83
CA GLN A 318 -3.70 7.06 -10.98
C GLN A 318 -2.83 5.95 -11.59
N LYS A 319 -1.53 6.21 -11.78
CA LYS A 319 -0.58 5.18 -12.25
C LYS A 319 -0.49 3.97 -11.32
N LEU A 320 -0.58 4.18 -10.01
CA LEU A 320 -0.61 3.07 -9.03
C LEU A 320 -1.88 2.23 -9.18
N LEU A 321 -3.04 2.87 -9.37
CA LEU A 321 -4.30 2.17 -9.62
C LEU A 321 -4.27 1.38 -10.95
N ASP A 322 -3.71 1.97 -11.99
CA ASP A 322 -3.54 1.34 -13.31
C ASP A 322 -2.64 0.11 -13.20
N LEU A 323 -1.49 0.24 -12.52
CA LEU A 323 -0.59 -0.87 -12.22
C LEU A 323 -1.29 -1.97 -11.42
N ALA A 324 -2.05 -1.62 -10.39
CA ALA A 324 -2.77 -2.60 -9.59
C ALA A 324 -3.85 -3.33 -10.41
N SER A 325 -4.49 -2.63 -11.34
CA SER A 325 -5.46 -3.20 -12.30
C SER A 325 -4.79 -4.13 -13.32
N GLU A 326 -3.61 -3.77 -13.82
CA GLU A 326 -2.76 -4.66 -14.64
C GLU A 326 -2.43 -5.94 -13.88
N MET A 327 -1.97 -5.81 -12.62
CA MET A 327 -1.65 -6.95 -11.76
C MET A 327 -2.85 -7.86 -11.53
N SER A 328 -4.03 -7.29 -11.29
CA SER A 328 -5.28 -8.05 -11.13
C SER A 328 -5.65 -8.88 -12.35
N SER A 329 -5.39 -8.33 -13.53
CA SER A 329 -5.70 -8.96 -14.82
C SER A 329 -4.67 -10.04 -15.17
N LYS A 330 -3.38 -9.71 -15.02
CA LYS A 330 -2.25 -10.59 -15.36
C LYS A 330 -2.11 -11.77 -14.39
N TYR A 331 -2.35 -11.54 -13.10
CA TYR A 331 -2.23 -12.53 -12.03
C TYR A 331 -3.59 -12.87 -11.41
N ILE A 332 -4.59 -13.10 -12.29
CA ILE A 332 -6.01 -13.36 -11.97
C ILE A 332 -6.24 -14.49 -10.95
N LEU A 333 -5.44 -15.54 -10.99
CA LEU A 333 -5.54 -16.73 -10.10
C LEU A 333 -4.46 -16.75 -9.01
N SER A 334 -3.82 -15.62 -8.76
CA SER A 334 -2.65 -15.45 -7.87
C SER A 334 -2.83 -14.14 -7.08
N VAL A 335 -1.76 -13.49 -6.60
CA VAL A 335 -1.77 -12.27 -5.77
C VAL A 335 -2.42 -11.03 -6.40
N GLY A 336 -2.69 -11.02 -7.71
CA GLY A 336 -3.18 -9.86 -8.45
C GLY A 336 -4.43 -9.17 -7.85
N PRO A 337 -5.54 -9.90 -7.61
CA PRO A 337 -6.73 -9.35 -6.98
C PRO A 337 -6.51 -8.76 -5.59
N LEU A 338 -5.61 -9.35 -4.79
CA LEU A 338 -5.24 -8.81 -3.48
C LEU A 338 -4.55 -7.45 -3.63
N LEU A 339 -3.56 -7.34 -4.54
CA LEU A 339 -2.84 -6.07 -4.78
C LEU A 339 -3.78 -4.95 -5.21
N LYS A 340 -4.67 -5.24 -6.17
CA LYS A 340 -5.71 -4.29 -6.58
C LYS A 340 -6.60 -3.90 -5.42
N TYR A 341 -7.04 -4.87 -4.62
CA TYR A 341 -7.93 -4.62 -3.50
C TYR A 341 -7.29 -3.69 -2.46
N LEU A 342 -6.02 -3.91 -2.09
CA LEU A 342 -5.31 -3.07 -1.12
C LEU A 342 -5.14 -1.62 -1.61
N VAL A 343 -4.66 -1.44 -2.84
CA VAL A 343 -4.49 -0.10 -3.45
C VAL A 343 -5.83 0.60 -3.58
N ALA A 344 -6.81 -0.08 -4.17
CA ALA A 344 -8.09 0.53 -4.46
C ALA A 344 -8.81 0.95 -3.17
N LYS A 345 -8.77 0.16 -2.09
CA LYS A 345 -9.42 0.53 -0.81
C LYS A 345 -8.82 1.80 -0.18
N GLU A 346 -7.53 2.07 -0.37
CA GLU A 346 -6.93 3.32 0.08
C GLU A 346 -7.36 4.52 -0.79
N LEU A 347 -7.49 4.30 -2.10
CA LEU A 347 -7.97 5.33 -3.03
C LEU A 347 -9.47 5.59 -2.89
N GLU A 348 -10.26 4.57 -2.55
CA GLU A 348 -11.67 4.73 -2.17
C GLU A 348 -11.80 5.65 -0.97
N LEU A 349 -11.02 5.44 0.09
CA LEU A 349 -11.00 6.34 1.25
C LEU A 349 -10.72 7.80 0.83
N ARG A 350 -9.74 8.01 -0.06
CA ARG A 350 -9.45 9.35 -0.60
C ARG A 350 -10.66 9.92 -1.35
N ASN A 351 -11.26 9.16 -2.26
CA ASN A 351 -12.40 9.61 -3.06
C ASN A 351 -13.62 9.89 -2.18
N LEU A 352 -13.90 9.06 -1.19
CA LEU A 352 -15.00 9.25 -0.23
C LEU A 352 -14.80 10.53 0.60
N LYS A 353 -13.57 10.83 1.02
CA LYS A 353 -13.27 12.11 1.69
C LYS A 353 -13.50 13.31 0.77
N VAL A 354 -13.07 13.22 -0.49
CA VAL A 354 -13.33 14.27 -1.50
C VAL A 354 -14.84 14.47 -1.67
N LEU A 355 -15.59 13.38 -1.86
CA LEU A 355 -17.03 13.41 -2.05
C LEU A 355 -17.73 14.07 -0.86
N ILE A 356 -17.49 13.59 0.36
CA ILE A 356 -18.22 14.10 1.54
C ILE A 356 -17.85 15.55 1.84
N ARG A 357 -16.57 15.93 1.76
CA ARG A 357 -16.16 17.33 1.93
C ARG A 357 -16.80 18.21 0.87
N GLY A 358 -16.76 17.77 -0.39
CA GLY A 358 -17.33 18.53 -1.49
C GLY A 358 -18.85 18.71 -1.38
N LEU A 359 -19.58 17.69 -0.92
CA LEU A 359 -21.00 17.81 -0.60
C LEU A 359 -21.28 18.80 0.54
N LYS A 360 -20.43 18.79 1.58
CA LYS A 360 -20.57 19.71 2.72
C LYS A 360 -20.26 21.17 2.36
N GLU A 361 -19.34 21.36 1.43
CA GLU A 361 -18.87 22.68 0.97
C GLU A 361 -19.55 23.14 -0.34
N ASP A 362 -20.60 22.44 -0.80
CA ASP A 362 -21.32 22.72 -2.05
C ASP A 362 -20.40 22.82 -3.29
N VAL A 363 -19.32 22.03 -3.31
CA VAL A 363 -18.39 21.94 -4.45
C VAL A 363 -19.10 21.29 -5.63
N PRO A 364 -19.00 21.84 -6.85
CA PRO A 364 -19.60 21.24 -8.04
C PRO A 364 -19.11 19.79 -8.30
N PRO A 365 -20.00 18.87 -8.73
CA PRO A 365 -19.66 17.48 -9.05
C PRO A 365 -18.41 17.31 -9.92
N GLU A 366 -18.26 18.15 -10.95
CA GLU A 366 -17.12 18.04 -11.86
C GLU A 366 -15.80 18.39 -11.19
N LYS A 367 -15.79 19.38 -10.29
CA LYS A 367 -14.59 19.72 -9.52
C LYS A 367 -14.22 18.62 -8.53
N MET A 368 -15.21 17.99 -7.90
CA MET A 368 -14.97 16.84 -7.02
C MET A 368 -14.37 15.68 -7.81
N LYS A 369 -14.95 15.36 -8.96
CA LYS A 369 -14.48 14.30 -9.87
C LYS A 369 -13.05 14.55 -10.34
N ASP A 370 -12.70 15.79 -10.66
CA ASP A 370 -11.34 16.21 -11.02
C ASP A 370 -10.33 16.02 -9.88
N MET A 371 -10.74 15.80 -8.63
CA MET A 371 -9.84 15.51 -7.50
C MET A 371 -9.72 14.01 -7.20
N MET A 372 -10.59 13.19 -7.78
CA MET A 372 -10.69 11.74 -7.54
C MET A 372 -9.72 10.92 -8.41
N ILE A 373 -9.48 9.68 -7.98
CA ILE A 373 -8.69 8.67 -8.70
C ILE A 373 -9.64 7.54 -9.09
N LEU A 374 -9.86 7.33 -10.38
CA LEU A 374 -10.91 6.44 -10.89
C LEU A 374 -10.34 5.43 -11.91
N GLU A 375 -10.93 4.25 -11.97
CA GLU A 375 -10.62 3.23 -12.98
C GLU A 375 -11.15 3.65 -14.36
N GLY A 376 -10.35 3.44 -15.41
CA GLY A 376 -10.77 3.65 -16.80
C GLY A 376 -10.63 5.08 -17.32
N ASN A 377 -9.72 5.87 -16.76
CA ASN A 377 -9.37 7.22 -17.22
C ASN A 377 -8.34 7.24 -18.34
#